data_AF-A0A5S4VCT6-F1
#
_entry.id   AF-A0A5S4VCT6-F1
#
_cell.length_a   1.000
_cell.length_b   1.000
_cell.length_c   1.000
_cell.angle_alpha   90.00
_cell.angle_beta   90.00
_cell.angle_gamma   90.00
#
_symmetry.space_group_name_H-M   'P 1'
#
loop_
_entity.id
_entity.type
_entity.pdbx_description
1 polymer ?
#
loop_
_entity_poly.entity_id
_entity_poly.type
_entity_poly.pdbx_seq_one_letter_code
_entity_poly.pdbx_strand_id
1 'polypeptide(L)'
;MIFITDELGKFEKNIIELAENVGFKECKTIEAIDLFCGISERNDVLKEKDRYYAFIDIPQYWSVRADGLNGAIYDNKTKKANIYFKNPIEKRMVSRVEWIDRNNTVYRIGYYNKYGYMYCSENVSGGNVTVREFYDRNGDIKVLEQTGPKTYTTFGTRISPKSYRGFADYLEAYLKYNKIYDENIWLTSDEILNKFAWDYGNFKISYLPQNRLNSDLTVITQTNTAFRILCSEEQQVNWYKENSNYKCDRVYSYFENNELKFGKKEALTITESDQLEYIEQLINDFPEITFHIAASTIMSDKLTRLDINNNVELYPCITEQKRKELFERCDIYLDINHYRELYNAVNEAMVNNMIILAFDNTAHSKELYPMGNIFESSNYVKMKETLKNIITSQTIFNEYIDRQKKQLKQLAAKVVMGDTDESI
;
A
#
# COMPACT_ATOMS: atom_id res chain seq x y z
N MET A 1 -11.58 -13.87 -1.47
CA MET A 1 -10.21 -13.36 -1.59
C MET A 1 -9.54 -13.47 -0.22
N ILE A 2 -8.25 -13.83 -0.17
CA ILE A 2 -7.45 -13.86 1.06
C ILE A 2 -6.51 -12.66 1.07
N PHE A 3 -6.49 -11.87 2.13
CA PHE A 3 -5.56 -10.76 2.30
C PHE A 3 -4.61 -11.08 3.46
N ILE A 4 -3.32 -11.21 3.18
CA ILE A 4 -2.29 -11.49 4.19
C ILE A 4 -1.40 -10.26 4.38
N THR A 5 -1.26 -9.81 5.62
CA THR A 5 -0.46 -8.64 6.00
C THR A 5 0.27 -8.86 7.33
N ASP A 6 1.34 -8.11 7.58
CA ASP A 6 2.01 -8.10 8.88
C ASP A 6 1.20 -7.33 9.94
N GLU A 7 0.54 -6.24 9.54
CA GLU A 7 -0.28 -5.39 10.41
C GLU A 7 -1.45 -4.77 9.62
N LEU A 8 -2.59 -4.54 10.28
CA LEU A 8 -3.73 -3.83 9.70
C LEU A 8 -3.59 -2.31 9.85
N GLY A 9 -2.70 -1.73 9.06
CA GLY A 9 -2.50 -0.29 8.93
C GLY A 9 -3.60 0.41 8.13
N LYS A 10 -3.40 1.72 7.90
CA LYS A 10 -4.32 2.53 7.06
C LYS A 10 -4.32 2.04 5.61
N PHE A 11 -3.16 1.66 5.10
CA PHE A 11 -3.00 1.21 3.71
C PHE A 11 -3.77 -0.09 3.45
N GLU A 12 -3.60 -1.09 4.34
CA GLU A 12 -4.28 -2.38 4.27
C GLU A 12 -5.80 -2.22 4.39
N LYS A 13 -6.26 -1.35 5.29
CA LYS A 13 -7.69 -1.04 5.45
C LYS A 13 -8.30 -0.45 4.17
N ASN A 14 -7.57 0.45 3.49
CA ASN A 14 -8.04 1.01 2.23
C ASN A 14 -8.21 -0.06 1.13
N ILE A 15 -7.35 -1.08 1.11
CA ILE A 15 -7.46 -2.19 0.12
C ILE A 15 -8.65 -3.09 0.43
N ILE A 16 -8.87 -3.38 1.71
CA ILE A 16 -10.04 -4.17 2.15
C ILE A 16 -11.32 -3.41 1.82
N GLU A 17 -11.37 -2.11 2.14
CA GLU A 17 -12.49 -1.22 1.82
C GLU A 17 -12.73 -1.14 0.30
N LEU A 18 -11.67 -1.03 -0.51
CA LEU A 18 -11.76 -1.10 -1.97
C LEU A 18 -12.47 -2.39 -2.41
N ALA A 19 -12.04 -3.55 -1.89
CA ALA A 19 -12.64 -4.84 -2.23
C ALA A 19 -14.13 -4.89 -1.84
N GLU A 20 -14.48 -4.43 -0.64
CA GLU A 20 -15.86 -4.35 -0.17
C GLU A 20 -16.72 -3.43 -1.05
N ASN A 21 -16.20 -2.25 -1.40
CA ASN A 21 -16.87 -1.25 -2.23
C ASN A 21 -17.16 -1.73 -3.66
N VAL A 22 -16.31 -2.62 -4.19
CA VAL A 22 -16.53 -3.23 -5.51
C VAL A 22 -17.30 -4.56 -5.45
N GLY A 23 -17.81 -4.94 -4.27
CA GLY A 23 -18.75 -6.05 -4.08
C GLY A 23 -18.17 -7.33 -3.47
N PHE A 24 -16.89 -7.34 -3.10
CA PHE A 24 -16.24 -8.49 -2.45
C PHE A 24 -16.45 -8.48 -0.94
N LYS A 25 -17.62 -8.92 -0.50
CA LYS A 25 -18.03 -8.92 0.92
C LYS A 25 -17.35 -9.99 1.79
N GLU A 26 -16.69 -10.98 1.19
CA GLU A 26 -16.05 -12.09 1.91
C GLU A 26 -14.52 -12.06 1.78
N CYS A 27 -13.89 -10.90 1.99
CA CYS A 27 -12.44 -10.83 2.15
C CYS A 27 -12.02 -11.47 3.48
N LYS A 28 -11.16 -12.50 3.43
CA LYS A 28 -10.55 -13.11 4.62
C LYS A 28 -9.21 -12.44 4.88
N THR A 29 -9.14 -11.66 5.95
CA THR A 29 -7.90 -11.05 6.42
C THR A 29 -7.18 -12.03 7.35
N ILE A 30 -5.90 -12.30 7.09
CA ILE A 30 -5.02 -13.11 7.92
C ILE A 30 -3.79 -12.26 8.24
N GLU A 31 -3.56 -12.01 9.53
CA GLU A 31 -2.32 -11.35 9.94
C GLU A 31 -1.20 -12.38 10.05
N ALA A 32 0.04 -11.98 9.73
CA ALA A 32 1.20 -12.86 9.79
C ALA A 32 1.37 -13.48 11.18
N ILE A 33 1.10 -12.70 12.24
CA ILE A 33 1.16 -13.22 13.61
C ILE A 33 0.10 -14.30 13.87
N ASP A 34 -1.10 -14.19 13.30
CA ASP A 34 -2.13 -15.23 13.42
C ASP A 34 -1.74 -16.48 12.64
N LEU A 35 -1.18 -16.31 11.44
CA LEU A 35 -0.69 -17.39 10.60
C LEU A 35 0.30 -18.28 11.38
N PHE A 36 1.33 -17.68 11.98
CA PHE A 36 2.42 -18.42 12.63
C PHE A 36 2.20 -18.74 14.11
N CYS A 37 1.51 -17.88 14.85
CA CYS A 37 1.36 -18.00 16.30
C CYS A 37 -0.04 -18.47 16.73
N GLY A 38 -1.03 -18.44 15.83
CA GLY A 38 -2.44 -18.68 16.14
C GLY A 38 -3.04 -17.61 17.07
N ILE A 39 -2.54 -16.38 16.96
CA ILE A 39 -2.98 -15.23 17.75
C ILE A 39 -3.60 -14.22 16.81
N SER A 40 -4.94 -14.12 16.83
CA SER A 40 -5.69 -13.16 16.03
C SER A 40 -6.03 -11.92 16.86
N GLU A 41 -5.65 -10.73 16.39
CA GLU A 41 -5.98 -9.46 17.06
C GLU A 41 -7.49 -9.24 17.21
N ARG A 42 -8.32 -9.76 16.29
CA ARG A 42 -9.79 -9.67 16.35
C ARG A 42 -10.41 -10.50 17.48
N ASN A 43 -9.72 -11.53 17.94
CA ASN A 43 -10.20 -12.42 18.99
C ASN A 43 -9.55 -12.12 20.35
N ASP A 44 -8.63 -11.16 20.42
CA ASP A 44 -7.88 -10.88 21.63
C ASP A 44 -8.49 -9.69 22.39
N VAL A 45 -8.94 -9.95 23.62
CA VAL A 45 -9.55 -8.97 24.54
C VAL A 45 -8.46 -8.16 25.27
N LEU A 46 -7.19 -8.36 24.91
CA LEU A 46 -6.07 -7.77 25.61
C LEU A 46 -5.87 -6.31 25.22
N LYS A 47 -5.74 -5.47 26.25
CA LYS A 47 -5.23 -4.11 26.08
C LYS A 47 -3.77 -4.18 25.70
N GLU A 48 -3.38 -3.38 24.71
CA GLU A 48 -1.97 -3.16 24.36
C GLU A 48 -1.16 -2.91 25.63
N LYS A 49 -0.12 -3.74 25.82
CA LYS A 49 0.75 -3.69 26.98
C LYS A 49 2.15 -4.08 26.54
N ASP A 50 2.76 -3.17 25.78
CA ASP A 50 4.15 -3.28 25.38
C ASP A 50 5.04 -3.61 26.59
N ARG A 51 6.06 -4.44 26.35
CA ARG A 51 6.99 -4.83 27.41
C ARG A 51 8.03 -3.72 27.58
N TYR A 52 7.98 -3.01 28.71
CA TYR A 52 9.07 -2.12 29.11
C TYR A 52 10.32 -2.94 29.40
N TYR A 53 11.48 -2.45 28.95
CA TYR A 53 12.73 -3.22 28.94
C TYR A 53 13.16 -3.81 30.30
N ALA A 54 12.83 -3.15 31.41
CA ALA A 54 13.15 -3.63 32.75
C ALA A 54 12.34 -4.87 33.18
N PHE A 55 11.28 -5.23 32.44
CA PHE A 55 10.40 -6.37 32.71
C PHE A 55 10.59 -7.53 31.71
N ILE A 56 11.73 -7.58 31.01
CA ILE A 56 12.11 -8.76 30.23
C ILE A 56 12.41 -9.92 31.17
N ASP A 57 11.91 -11.11 30.82
CA ASP A 57 12.22 -12.32 31.56
C ASP A 57 13.70 -12.66 31.35
N ILE A 58 14.47 -12.67 32.44
CA ILE A 58 15.90 -12.94 32.45
C ILE A 58 16.26 -13.98 33.52
N PRO A 59 17.38 -14.70 33.37
CA PRO A 59 17.87 -15.59 34.40
C PRO A 59 18.01 -14.89 35.76
N GLN A 60 17.84 -15.66 36.84
CA GLN A 60 17.99 -15.15 38.19
C GLN A 60 19.36 -14.48 38.39
N TYR A 61 19.37 -13.34 39.08
CA TYR A 61 20.56 -12.51 39.38
C TYR A 61 21.15 -11.72 38.21
N TRP A 62 20.61 -11.85 37.00
CA TRP A 62 20.99 -10.99 35.89
C TRP A 62 20.38 -9.60 36.05
N SER A 63 20.93 -8.62 35.34
CA SER A 63 20.46 -7.22 35.41
C SER A 63 20.21 -6.65 34.03
N VAL A 64 19.08 -5.95 33.89
CA VAL A 64 18.81 -5.11 32.71
C VAL A 64 19.26 -3.69 33.00
N ARG A 65 19.96 -3.07 32.04
CA ARG A 65 20.48 -1.71 32.16
C ARG A 65 20.20 -0.94 30.88
N ALA A 66 20.10 0.39 30.99
CA ALA A 66 20.18 1.25 29.81
C ALA A 66 21.63 1.21 29.28
N ASP A 67 21.77 1.23 27.96
CA ASP A 67 23.05 1.15 27.26
C ASP A 67 23.00 2.05 26.00
N GLY A 68 23.33 3.33 26.20
CA GLY A 68 23.15 4.37 25.19
C GLY A 68 21.67 4.60 24.84
N LEU A 69 21.36 4.53 23.55
CA LEU A 69 19.98 4.63 23.02
C LEU A 69 19.19 3.32 23.19
N ASN A 70 19.86 2.24 23.58
CA ASN A 70 19.32 0.89 23.68
C ASN A 70 19.33 0.41 25.14
N GLY A 71 18.90 -0.83 25.36
CA GLY A 71 19.10 -1.55 26.62
C GLY A 71 20.11 -2.68 26.46
N ALA A 72 20.53 -3.25 27.58
CA ALA A 72 21.38 -4.44 27.58
C ALA A 72 21.12 -5.31 28.82
N ILE A 73 21.37 -6.60 28.66
CA ILE A 73 21.26 -7.60 29.72
C ILE A 73 22.67 -8.02 30.13
N TYR A 74 22.93 -8.04 31.43
CA TYR A 74 24.23 -8.36 32.02
C TYR A 74 24.12 -9.48 33.04
N ASP A 75 25.07 -10.41 32.97
CA ASP A 75 25.45 -11.31 34.06
C ASP A 75 26.67 -10.70 34.76
N ASN A 76 26.47 -10.14 35.95
CA ASN A 76 27.48 -9.35 36.67
C ASN A 76 28.06 -8.20 35.82
N LYS A 77 29.27 -8.39 35.27
CA LYS A 77 29.99 -7.42 34.42
C LYS A 77 30.01 -7.82 32.94
N THR A 78 29.55 -9.03 32.62
CA THR A 78 29.59 -9.57 31.26
C THR A 78 28.26 -9.28 30.57
N LYS A 79 28.32 -8.59 29.44
CA LYS A 79 27.16 -8.33 28.59
C LYS A 79 26.71 -9.65 27.93
N LYS A 80 25.40 -9.89 27.91
CA LYS A 80 24.78 -11.14 27.42
C LYS A 80 23.78 -10.91 26.30
N ALA A 81 23.17 -9.73 26.26
CA ALA A 81 22.27 -9.37 25.17
C ALA A 81 22.19 -7.85 24.95
N ASN A 82 21.86 -7.47 23.72
CA ASN A 82 21.40 -6.12 23.35
C ASN A 82 19.86 -6.10 23.32
N ILE A 83 19.25 -5.03 23.81
CA ILE A 83 17.81 -4.81 23.74
C ILE A 83 17.57 -3.59 22.87
N TYR A 84 16.75 -3.74 21.82
CA TYR A 84 16.37 -2.64 20.93
C TYR A 84 14.93 -2.22 21.20
N PHE A 85 14.68 -0.91 21.12
CA PHE A 85 13.37 -0.34 21.44
C PHE A 85 12.55 -0.04 20.19
N LYS A 86 11.23 -0.13 20.31
CA LYS A 86 10.28 0.33 19.31
C LYS A 86 10.30 1.85 19.22
N ASN A 87 9.95 2.39 18.06
CA ASN A 87 9.66 3.80 17.93
C ASN A 87 8.32 4.14 18.61
N PRO A 88 8.23 5.26 19.34
CA PRO A 88 9.33 6.18 19.62
C PRO A 88 10.21 5.68 20.79
N ILE A 89 11.53 5.77 20.61
CA ILE A 89 12.56 5.09 21.43
C ILE A 89 12.49 5.50 22.91
N GLU A 90 12.08 6.73 23.22
CA GLU A 90 11.96 7.26 24.57
C GLU A 90 10.96 6.49 25.44
N LYS A 91 10.00 5.77 24.84
CA LYS A 91 9.11 4.88 25.59
C LYS A 91 9.84 3.65 26.13
N ARG A 92 10.97 3.26 25.54
CA ARG A 92 11.78 2.08 25.91
C ARG A 92 10.99 0.77 25.93
N MET A 93 10.04 0.65 25.00
CA MET A 93 9.28 -0.58 24.75
C MET A 93 10.13 -1.52 23.90
N VAL A 94 10.24 -2.79 24.29
CA VAL A 94 11.10 -3.76 23.63
C VAL A 94 10.56 -4.12 22.25
N SER A 95 11.41 -4.01 21.24
CA SER A 95 11.18 -4.54 19.88
C SER A 95 11.81 -5.91 19.73
N ARG A 96 13.12 -6.01 20.00
CA ARG A 96 13.87 -7.27 19.93
C ARG A 96 15.01 -7.34 20.95
N VAL A 97 15.42 -8.56 21.26
CA VAL A 97 16.55 -8.88 22.13
C VAL A 97 17.53 -9.78 21.38
N GLU A 98 18.75 -9.31 21.18
CA GLU A 98 19.84 -10.05 20.51
C GLU A 98 20.79 -10.63 21.55
N TRP A 99 20.78 -11.95 21.69
CA TRP A 99 21.65 -12.69 22.60
C TRP A 99 23.01 -12.95 21.96
N ILE A 100 24.07 -12.64 22.71
CA ILE A 100 25.45 -12.67 22.23
C ILE A 100 26.29 -13.70 22.98
N ASP A 101 27.22 -14.31 22.25
CA ASP A 101 28.22 -15.21 22.82
C ASP A 101 29.38 -14.43 23.45
N ARG A 102 30.42 -15.16 23.88
CA ARG A 102 31.62 -14.56 24.52
C ARG A 102 32.45 -13.68 23.57
N ASN A 103 32.26 -13.82 22.26
CA ASN A 103 32.95 -13.08 21.21
C ASN A 103 32.09 -11.91 20.68
N ASN A 104 30.97 -11.59 21.34
CA ASN A 104 29.96 -10.62 20.89
C ASN A 104 29.26 -11.02 19.57
N THR A 105 29.24 -12.30 19.22
CA THR A 105 28.51 -12.81 18.05
C THR A 105 27.07 -13.08 18.45
N VAL A 106 26.11 -12.58 17.67
CA VAL A 106 24.68 -12.85 17.88
C VAL A 106 24.39 -14.31 17.51
N TYR A 107 23.84 -15.08 18.44
CA TYR A 107 23.45 -16.47 18.22
C TYR A 107 21.93 -16.70 18.30
N ARG A 108 21.20 -15.78 18.94
CA ARG A 108 19.74 -15.85 19.02
C ARG A 108 19.10 -14.46 19.08
N ILE A 109 17.98 -14.28 18.42
CA ILE A 109 17.21 -13.04 18.42
C ILE A 109 15.78 -13.36 18.89
N GLY A 110 15.23 -12.63 19.84
CA GLY A 110 13.83 -12.74 20.26
C GLY A 110 13.05 -11.48 19.90
N TYR A 111 11.90 -11.61 19.25
CA TYR A 111 11.04 -10.50 18.82
C TYR A 111 9.79 -10.40 19.69
N TYR A 112 9.47 -9.18 20.09
CA TYR A 112 8.36 -8.87 20.99
C TYR A 112 7.32 -8.01 20.27
N ASN A 113 6.05 -8.36 20.42
CA ASN A 113 4.95 -7.65 19.78
C ASN A 113 4.31 -6.59 20.69
N LYS A 114 3.20 -5.98 20.25
CA LYS A 114 2.50 -4.89 20.97
C LYS A 114 1.80 -5.28 22.27
N TYR A 115 1.68 -6.58 22.51
CA TYR A 115 1.10 -7.16 23.72
C TYR A 115 2.19 -7.58 24.73
N GLY A 116 3.46 -7.35 24.38
CA GLY A 116 4.58 -7.57 25.27
C GLY A 116 4.94 -9.05 25.47
N TYR A 117 4.60 -9.96 24.56
CA TYR A 117 5.12 -11.33 24.56
C TYR A 117 6.11 -11.58 23.43
N MET A 118 7.02 -12.53 23.63
CA MET A 118 7.96 -12.97 22.60
C MET A 118 7.23 -13.92 21.65
N TYR A 119 6.92 -13.47 20.44
CA TYR A 119 6.13 -14.23 19.46
C TYR A 119 7.01 -15.01 18.48
N CYS A 120 8.26 -14.59 18.29
CA CYS A 120 9.20 -15.21 17.38
C CYS A 120 10.61 -15.20 17.97
N SER A 121 11.38 -16.26 17.74
CA SER A 121 12.82 -16.22 17.93
C SER A 121 13.57 -16.83 16.75
N GLU A 122 14.76 -16.31 16.48
CA GLU A 122 15.63 -16.74 15.40
C GLU A 122 16.93 -17.29 15.98
N ASN A 123 17.34 -18.48 15.57
CA ASN A 123 18.67 -19.01 15.85
C ASN A 123 19.62 -18.64 14.69
N VAL A 124 20.75 -18.04 15.02
CA VAL A 124 21.71 -17.48 14.06
C VAL A 124 23.02 -18.26 14.09
N SER A 125 23.54 -18.60 12.92
CA SER A 125 24.84 -19.27 12.74
C SER A 125 25.59 -18.66 11.55
N GLY A 126 26.85 -18.26 11.75
CA GLY A 126 27.65 -17.62 10.72
C GLY A 126 27.02 -16.34 10.15
N GLY A 127 26.25 -15.61 10.96
CA GLY A 127 25.51 -14.41 10.55
C GLY A 127 24.18 -14.66 9.84
N ASN A 128 23.82 -15.92 9.56
CA ASN A 128 22.58 -16.27 8.88
C ASN A 128 21.57 -16.90 9.84
N VAL A 129 20.29 -16.58 9.68
CA VAL A 129 19.19 -17.24 10.40
C VAL A 129 19.07 -18.67 9.90
N THR A 130 19.13 -19.65 10.79
CA THR A 130 19.04 -21.08 10.48
C THR A 130 17.68 -21.68 10.83
N VAL A 131 17.06 -21.17 11.90
CA VAL A 131 15.75 -21.62 12.40
C VAL A 131 14.98 -20.42 12.91
N ARG A 132 13.68 -20.37 12.63
CA ARG A 132 12.72 -19.50 13.32
C ARG A 132 11.72 -20.33 14.11
N GLU A 133 11.48 -19.94 15.35
CA GLU A 133 10.51 -20.54 16.26
C GLU A 133 9.42 -19.51 16.54
N PHE A 134 8.17 -19.83 16.19
CA PHE A 134 7.00 -19.00 16.44
C PHE A 134 6.21 -19.57 17.61
N TYR A 135 5.86 -18.72 18.56
CA TYR A 135 5.27 -19.10 19.84
C TYR A 135 3.83 -18.64 19.95
N ASP A 136 2.99 -19.45 20.57
CA ASP A 136 1.70 -18.99 21.05
C ASP A 136 1.82 -18.15 22.33
N ARG A 137 0.67 -17.70 22.82
CA ARG A 137 0.54 -16.91 24.05
C ARG A 137 1.09 -17.57 25.32
N ASN A 138 1.18 -18.90 25.35
CA ASN A 138 1.69 -19.64 26.50
C ASN A 138 3.23 -19.77 26.44
N GLY A 139 3.85 -19.37 25.33
CA GLY A 139 5.27 -19.60 25.05
C GLY A 139 5.53 -20.98 24.45
N ASP A 140 4.49 -21.72 24.05
CA ASP A 140 4.65 -23.01 23.37
C ASP A 140 4.93 -22.77 21.89
N ILE A 141 5.88 -23.51 21.31
CA ILE A 141 6.17 -23.43 19.87
C ILE A 141 4.95 -23.92 19.09
N LYS A 142 4.45 -23.10 18.17
CA LYS A 142 3.39 -23.45 17.22
C LYS A 142 3.93 -23.82 15.86
N VAL A 143 4.88 -23.04 15.35
CA VAL A 143 5.50 -23.25 14.05
C VAL A 143 7.01 -23.14 14.20
N LEU A 144 7.73 -24.08 13.58
CA LEU A 144 9.17 -24.02 13.42
C LEU A 144 9.50 -23.98 11.93
N GLU A 145 10.22 -22.94 11.52
CA GLU A 145 10.71 -22.75 10.15
C GLU A 145 12.21 -23.05 10.12
N GLN A 146 12.64 -23.98 9.28
CA GLN A 146 14.06 -24.22 9.02
C GLN A 146 14.43 -23.56 7.69
N THR A 147 15.23 -22.50 7.73
CA THR A 147 15.48 -21.62 6.58
C THR A 147 16.26 -22.30 5.45
N GLY A 148 17.21 -23.16 5.80
CA GLY A 148 18.02 -23.93 4.84
C GLY A 148 17.17 -24.88 3.98
N PRO A 149 16.49 -25.88 4.58
CA PRO A 149 15.63 -26.80 3.82
C PRO A 149 14.26 -26.20 3.46
N LYS A 150 13.93 -24.99 3.95
CA LYS A 150 12.64 -24.30 3.78
C LYS A 150 11.45 -25.13 4.26
N THR A 151 11.63 -25.86 5.37
CA THR A 151 10.58 -26.71 5.95
C THR A 151 9.86 -25.98 7.07
N TYR A 152 8.55 -26.17 7.14
CA TYR A 152 7.70 -25.67 8.21
C TYR A 152 7.16 -26.85 9.00
N THR A 153 7.29 -26.85 10.32
CA THR A 153 6.74 -27.88 11.21
C THR A 153 5.76 -27.26 12.17
N THR A 154 4.53 -27.77 12.20
CA THR A 154 3.49 -27.33 13.13
C THR A 154 3.40 -28.27 14.33
N PHE A 155 3.15 -27.68 15.50
CA PHE A 155 3.00 -28.39 16.78
C PHE A 155 1.60 -28.14 17.35
N GLY A 156 0.89 -29.22 17.66
CA GLY A 156 -0.46 -29.16 18.23
C GLY A 156 -0.54 -29.91 19.56
N THR A 157 -1.41 -29.45 20.47
CA THR A 157 -1.68 -30.19 21.70
C THR A 157 -2.34 -31.52 21.34
N ARG A 158 -1.64 -32.64 21.57
CA ARG A 158 -2.11 -34.03 21.34
C ARG A 158 -2.10 -34.54 19.89
N ILE A 159 -1.39 -33.88 18.97
CA ILE A 159 -1.18 -34.37 17.60
C ILE A 159 0.32 -34.45 17.35
N SER A 160 0.79 -35.51 16.68
CA SER A 160 2.18 -35.61 16.23
C SER A 160 2.55 -34.40 15.36
N PRO A 161 3.78 -33.85 15.49
CA PRO A 161 4.22 -32.74 14.64
C PRO A 161 4.02 -33.06 13.15
N LYS A 162 3.56 -32.07 12.38
CA LYS A 162 3.39 -32.20 10.93
C LYS A 162 4.38 -31.29 10.24
N SER A 163 5.10 -31.83 9.25
CA SER A 163 6.07 -31.07 8.46
C SER A 163 5.58 -30.86 7.04
N TYR A 164 5.83 -29.66 6.53
CA TYR A 164 5.44 -29.18 5.20
C TYR A 164 6.69 -28.78 4.42
N ARG A 165 6.68 -29.03 3.11
CA ARG A 165 7.81 -28.74 2.24
C ARG A 165 7.60 -27.39 1.57
N GLY A 166 8.12 -26.32 2.19
CA GLY A 166 7.92 -24.96 1.70
C GLY A 166 6.70 -24.28 2.32
N PHE A 167 6.61 -22.97 2.06
CA PHE A 167 5.60 -22.12 2.66
C PHE A 167 4.21 -22.34 2.05
N ALA A 168 4.12 -22.62 0.75
CA ALA A 168 2.84 -22.87 0.08
C ALA A 168 2.09 -24.08 0.67
N ASP A 169 2.78 -25.21 0.89
CA ASP A 169 2.21 -26.40 1.54
C ASP A 169 1.68 -26.11 2.94
N TYR A 170 2.46 -25.35 3.73
CA TYR A 170 2.08 -24.95 5.07
C TYR A 170 0.85 -24.02 5.07
N LEU A 171 0.85 -23.02 4.18
CA LEU A 171 -0.25 -22.08 4.04
C LEU A 171 -1.53 -22.79 3.61
N GLU A 172 -1.46 -23.71 2.64
CA GLU A 172 -2.60 -24.54 2.23
C GLU A 172 -3.18 -25.33 3.39
N ALA A 173 -2.33 -25.94 4.22
CA ALA A 173 -2.77 -26.67 5.40
C ALA A 173 -3.42 -25.75 6.45
N TYR A 174 -2.86 -24.56 6.67
CA TYR A 174 -3.43 -23.55 7.57
C TYR A 174 -4.82 -23.09 7.10
N LEU A 175 -4.95 -22.77 5.81
CA LEU A 175 -6.22 -22.32 5.21
C LEU A 175 -7.29 -23.41 5.30
N LYS A 176 -6.95 -24.66 4.95
CA LYS A 176 -7.84 -25.83 5.09
C LYS A 176 -8.29 -26.04 6.54
N TYR A 177 -7.38 -25.93 7.51
CA TYR A 177 -7.73 -26.03 8.93
C TYR A 177 -8.76 -24.97 9.35
N ASN A 178 -8.61 -23.74 8.84
CA ASN A 178 -9.52 -22.62 9.08
C ASN A 178 -10.74 -22.59 8.15
N LYS A 179 -10.96 -23.64 7.34
CA LYS A 179 -12.07 -23.75 6.37
C LYS A 179 -12.10 -22.61 5.34
N ILE A 180 -10.92 -22.15 4.93
CA ILE A 180 -10.73 -21.17 3.86
C ILE A 180 -10.24 -21.93 2.62
N TYR A 181 -10.94 -21.77 1.50
CA TYR A 181 -10.70 -22.54 0.26
C TYR A 181 -10.39 -21.69 -0.97
N ASP A 182 -10.29 -20.38 -0.80
CA ASP A 182 -9.91 -19.48 -1.89
C ASP A 182 -8.41 -19.63 -2.20
N GLU A 183 -8.05 -19.46 -3.47
CA GLU A 183 -6.68 -19.55 -3.97
C GLU A 183 -6.06 -18.17 -4.28
N ASN A 184 -6.87 -17.11 -4.26
CA ASN A 184 -6.43 -15.75 -4.56
C ASN A 184 -5.92 -15.06 -3.29
N ILE A 185 -4.62 -14.83 -3.25
CA ILE A 185 -3.92 -14.19 -2.14
C ILE A 185 -3.48 -12.79 -2.54
N TRP A 186 -3.84 -11.82 -1.73
CA TRP A 186 -3.35 -10.45 -1.79
C TRP A 186 -2.31 -10.24 -0.68
N LEU A 187 -1.14 -9.72 -1.06
CA LEU A 187 0.00 -9.53 -0.17
C LEU A 187 0.50 -8.09 -0.22
N THR A 188 0.80 -7.52 0.94
CA THR A 188 1.57 -6.27 1.08
C THR A 188 2.93 -6.48 1.74
N SER A 189 3.18 -7.66 2.31
CA SER A 189 4.41 -7.98 3.04
C SER A 189 5.47 -8.65 2.16
N ASP A 190 6.61 -7.99 2.03
CA ASP A 190 7.80 -8.51 1.36
C ASP A 190 8.33 -9.76 2.08
N GLU A 191 8.26 -9.79 3.41
CA GLU A 191 8.72 -10.92 4.22
C GLU A 191 7.88 -12.17 3.91
N ILE A 192 6.56 -12.04 3.87
CA ILE A 192 5.66 -13.16 3.52
C ILE A 192 5.85 -13.58 2.06
N LEU A 193 5.99 -12.63 1.12
CA LEU A 193 6.27 -12.95 -0.27
C LEU A 193 7.55 -13.79 -0.41
N ASN A 194 8.62 -13.40 0.27
CA ASN A 194 9.91 -14.09 0.21
C ASN A 194 9.86 -15.53 0.75
N LYS A 195 8.91 -15.86 1.64
CA LYS A 195 8.73 -17.22 2.18
C LYS A 195 8.26 -18.23 1.13
N PHE A 196 7.50 -17.80 0.12
CA PHE A 196 7.15 -18.67 -1.00
C PHE A 196 8.38 -19.13 -1.79
N ALA A 197 9.44 -18.31 -1.81
CA ALA A 197 10.67 -18.57 -2.53
C ALA A 197 10.43 -19.05 -3.98
N TRP A 198 9.49 -18.36 -4.66
CA TRP A 198 9.04 -18.60 -6.04
C TRP A 198 8.22 -19.87 -6.28
N ASP A 199 7.93 -20.64 -5.23
CA ASP A 199 6.97 -21.75 -5.26
C ASP A 199 5.66 -21.32 -4.58
N TYR A 200 4.68 -20.96 -5.39
CA TYR A 200 3.36 -20.50 -4.93
C TYR A 200 2.34 -21.64 -4.79
N GLY A 201 2.71 -22.89 -5.10
CA GLY A 201 1.77 -24.00 -5.17
C GLY A 201 0.58 -23.69 -6.09
N ASN A 202 -0.64 -23.85 -5.58
CA ASN A 202 -1.88 -23.55 -6.31
C ASN A 202 -2.36 -22.10 -6.15
N PHE A 203 -1.63 -21.25 -5.41
CA PHE A 203 -2.09 -19.90 -5.10
C PHE A 203 -1.81 -18.91 -6.23
N LYS A 204 -2.77 -18.01 -6.45
CA LYS A 204 -2.61 -16.81 -7.30
C LYS A 204 -2.28 -15.63 -6.41
N ILE A 205 -1.07 -15.11 -6.54
CA ILE A 205 -0.53 -14.03 -5.72
C ILE A 205 -0.72 -12.68 -6.45
N SER A 206 -1.42 -11.77 -5.79
CA SER A 206 -1.51 -10.35 -6.14
C SER A 206 -0.70 -9.57 -5.11
N TYR A 207 0.49 -9.13 -5.49
CA TYR A 207 1.39 -8.45 -4.57
C TYR A 207 1.41 -6.95 -4.83
N LEU A 208 1.14 -6.16 -3.78
CA LEU A 208 1.18 -4.71 -3.81
C LEU A 208 2.39 -4.25 -2.97
N PRO A 209 3.50 -3.84 -3.60
CA PRO A 209 4.70 -3.42 -2.90
C PRO A 209 4.45 -2.15 -2.10
N GLN A 210 4.91 -2.13 -0.84
CA GLN A 210 4.85 -0.92 -0.01
C GLN A 210 5.85 0.15 -0.49
N ASN A 211 6.96 -0.26 -1.10
CA ASN A 211 7.95 0.64 -1.69
C ASN A 211 7.77 0.76 -3.20
N ARG A 212 7.80 2.00 -3.72
CA ARG A 212 7.40 2.35 -5.10
C ARG A 212 8.16 1.60 -6.21
N LEU A 213 9.36 1.12 -5.94
CA LEU A 213 10.18 0.34 -6.86
C LEU A 213 10.97 -0.70 -6.05
N ASN A 214 10.61 -1.98 -6.17
CA ASN A 214 11.41 -3.06 -5.61
C ASN A 214 12.34 -3.59 -6.70
N SER A 215 13.56 -3.05 -6.78
CA SER A 215 14.56 -3.43 -7.78
C SER A 215 14.91 -4.91 -7.75
N ASP A 216 14.66 -5.60 -6.64
CA ASP A 216 14.99 -7.01 -6.46
C ASP A 216 14.04 -7.94 -7.23
N LEU A 217 12.87 -7.43 -7.65
CA LEU A 217 11.94 -8.13 -8.53
C LEU A 217 12.39 -8.10 -10.01
N THR A 218 13.53 -7.52 -10.35
CA THR A 218 14.00 -7.45 -11.76
C THR A 218 14.60 -8.75 -12.28
N VAL A 219 14.92 -9.72 -11.41
CA VAL A 219 15.78 -10.87 -11.77
C VAL A 219 15.04 -12.19 -11.75
N ILE A 220 13.97 -12.35 -12.57
CA ILE A 220 13.40 -13.68 -12.88
C ILE A 220 12.98 -13.79 -14.34
N THR A 221 13.45 -14.86 -14.97
CA THR A 221 13.34 -15.15 -16.40
C THR A 221 12.11 -15.98 -16.78
N GLN A 222 11.21 -16.28 -15.85
CA GLN A 222 10.05 -17.14 -16.08
C GLN A 222 8.74 -16.38 -15.85
N THR A 223 7.87 -16.43 -16.86
CA THR A 223 6.47 -15.98 -16.75
C THR A 223 5.73 -16.87 -15.77
N ASN A 224 5.35 -16.31 -14.62
CA ASN A 224 4.53 -17.00 -13.64
C ASN A 224 3.11 -16.43 -13.70
N THR A 225 2.18 -17.15 -14.31
CA THR A 225 0.76 -16.73 -14.40
C THR A 225 0.06 -16.71 -13.04
N ALA A 226 0.65 -17.34 -12.02
CA ALA A 226 0.17 -17.31 -10.66
C ALA A 226 0.68 -16.09 -9.86
N PHE A 227 1.44 -15.18 -10.47
CA PHE A 227 1.96 -13.99 -9.79
C PHE A 227 1.72 -12.72 -10.61
N ARG A 228 1.09 -11.72 -9.99
CA ARG A 228 0.97 -10.38 -10.56
C ARG A 228 1.37 -9.31 -9.55
N ILE A 229 1.95 -8.24 -10.09
CA ILE A 229 2.31 -7.04 -9.34
C ILE A 229 1.18 -6.04 -9.49
N LEU A 230 0.77 -5.47 -8.37
CA LEU A 230 -0.20 -4.39 -8.30
C LEU A 230 0.55 -3.07 -8.13
N CYS A 231 0.20 -2.05 -8.90
CA CYS A 231 0.84 -0.73 -8.83
C CYS A 231 -0.21 0.37 -8.67
N SER A 232 0.12 1.42 -7.90
CA SER A 232 -0.79 2.57 -7.77
C SER A 232 -0.59 3.64 -8.86
N GLU A 233 0.61 3.72 -9.45
CA GLU A 233 0.99 4.75 -10.41
C GLU A 233 1.25 4.17 -11.80
N GLU A 234 0.80 4.86 -12.85
CA GLU A 234 1.00 4.43 -14.25
C GLU A 234 2.47 4.20 -14.61
N GLN A 235 3.36 5.08 -14.13
CA GLN A 235 4.80 4.99 -14.36
C GLN A 235 5.39 3.68 -13.82
N GLN A 236 4.90 3.19 -12.67
CA GLN A 236 5.35 1.92 -12.12
C GLN A 236 4.91 0.76 -12.99
N VAL A 237 3.66 0.79 -13.47
CA VAL A 237 3.13 -0.20 -14.41
C VAL A 237 3.98 -0.25 -15.68
N ASN A 238 4.27 0.90 -16.26
CA ASN A 238 5.09 1.00 -17.48
C ASN A 238 6.52 0.51 -17.23
N TRP A 239 7.12 0.88 -16.11
CA TRP A 239 8.44 0.41 -15.73
C TRP A 239 8.49 -1.12 -15.60
N TYR A 240 7.53 -1.75 -14.92
CA TYR A 240 7.48 -3.21 -14.81
C TYR A 240 7.22 -3.89 -16.16
N LYS A 241 6.40 -3.31 -17.04
CA LYS A 241 6.18 -3.82 -18.40
C LYS A 241 7.45 -3.77 -19.26
N GLU A 242 8.28 -2.76 -19.06
CA GLU A 242 9.54 -2.58 -19.81
C GLU A 242 10.71 -3.38 -19.24
N ASN A 243 10.72 -3.61 -17.92
CA ASN A 243 11.87 -4.16 -17.20
C ASN A 243 11.63 -5.55 -16.58
N SER A 244 10.43 -6.12 -16.71
CA SER A 244 10.10 -7.45 -16.16
C SER A 244 9.13 -8.23 -17.04
N ASN A 245 9.04 -9.54 -16.81
CA ASN A 245 8.07 -10.42 -17.47
C ASN A 245 6.80 -10.65 -16.61
N TYR A 246 6.61 -9.88 -15.54
CA TYR A 246 5.47 -10.05 -14.65
C TYR A 246 4.22 -9.41 -15.23
N LYS A 247 3.07 -10.02 -14.96
CA LYS A 247 1.80 -9.33 -15.13
C LYS A 247 1.74 -8.17 -14.15
N CYS A 248 1.42 -6.98 -14.64
CA CYS A 248 1.25 -5.79 -13.82
C CYS A 248 -0.12 -5.17 -14.04
N ASP A 249 -0.89 -5.02 -12.96
CA ASP A 249 -2.20 -4.38 -12.98
C ASP A 249 -2.16 -3.08 -12.13
N ARG A 250 -2.91 -2.07 -12.54
CA ARG A 250 -3.01 -0.80 -11.80
C ARG A 250 -4.15 -0.86 -10.80
N VAL A 251 -3.90 -0.52 -9.54
CA VAL A 251 -4.92 -0.41 -8.48
C VAL A 251 -5.46 1.02 -8.45
N TYR A 252 -6.79 1.13 -8.36
CA TYR A 252 -7.49 2.40 -8.26
C TYR A 252 -8.16 2.53 -6.91
N SER A 253 -8.00 3.68 -6.27
CA SER A 253 -8.80 4.09 -5.14
C SER A 253 -10.26 4.18 -5.56
N TYR A 254 -11.16 3.59 -4.79
CA TYR A 254 -12.60 3.65 -5.02
C TYR A 254 -13.37 3.59 -3.70
N PHE A 255 -14.16 4.62 -3.45
CA PHE A 255 -15.15 4.66 -2.39
C PHE A 255 -16.38 5.43 -2.85
N GLU A 256 -17.54 5.11 -2.26
CA GLU A 256 -18.76 5.84 -2.55
C GLU A 256 -18.70 7.24 -1.95
N ASN A 257 -18.52 8.23 -2.81
CA ASN A 257 -18.62 9.64 -2.45
C ASN A 257 -19.94 10.22 -2.97
N ASN A 258 -20.78 10.71 -2.06
CA ASN A 258 -22.08 11.31 -2.39
C ASN A 258 -22.05 12.85 -2.35
N GLU A 259 -20.89 13.46 -2.16
CA GLU A 259 -20.75 14.91 -2.13
C GLU A 259 -21.02 15.52 -3.53
N LEU A 260 -21.92 16.51 -3.58
CA LEU A 260 -22.21 17.27 -4.78
C LEU A 260 -21.24 18.45 -4.90
N LYS A 261 -20.41 18.44 -5.95
CA LYS A 261 -19.42 19.49 -6.22
C LYS A 261 -19.90 20.57 -7.19
N PHE A 262 -21.03 20.39 -7.86
CA PHE A 262 -21.47 21.34 -8.89
C PHE A 262 -21.58 22.78 -8.38
N GLY A 263 -21.15 23.72 -9.23
CA GLY A 263 -21.33 25.14 -9.02
C GLY A 263 -20.23 25.79 -8.19
N LYS A 264 -19.19 25.05 -7.80
CA LYS A 264 -17.98 25.64 -7.18
C LYS A 264 -17.24 26.49 -8.21
N LYS A 265 -17.17 26.02 -9.47
CA LYS A 265 -16.43 26.65 -10.56
C LYS A 265 -14.95 26.82 -10.17
N GLU A 266 -14.37 25.74 -9.69
CA GLU A 266 -12.98 25.71 -9.25
C GLU A 266 -12.26 24.54 -9.94
N ALA A 267 -11.26 24.89 -10.74
CA ALA A 267 -10.49 23.93 -11.53
C ALA A 267 -9.12 23.73 -10.92
N LEU A 268 -8.69 22.47 -10.80
CA LEU A 268 -7.36 22.09 -10.32
C LEU A 268 -6.52 21.50 -11.46
N THR A 269 -5.25 21.91 -11.52
CA THR A 269 -4.20 21.23 -12.29
C THR A 269 -2.97 21.06 -11.42
N ILE A 270 -2.36 19.87 -11.45
CA ILE A 270 -1.10 19.58 -10.74
C ILE A 270 0.02 19.34 -11.76
N THR A 271 1.19 19.94 -11.54
CA THR A 271 2.34 19.85 -12.45
C THR A 271 3.69 19.80 -11.74
N GLU A 272 4.73 19.42 -12.46
CA GLU A 272 6.14 19.59 -12.09
C GLU A 272 6.91 20.45 -13.11
N SER A 273 6.23 20.93 -14.15
CA SER A 273 6.78 21.74 -15.23
C SER A 273 5.95 23.00 -15.46
N ASP A 274 6.38 23.86 -16.37
CA ASP A 274 5.61 25.03 -16.82
C ASP A 274 4.89 24.81 -18.16
N GLN A 275 4.80 23.56 -18.60
CA GLN A 275 4.13 23.17 -19.82
C GLN A 275 2.72 22.68 -19.48
N LEU A 276 1.77 23.61 -19.58
CA LEU A 276 0.34 23.34 -19.41
C LEU A 276 -0.39 23.66 -20.71
N GLU A 277 -1.11 22.67 -21.24
CA GLU A 277 -1.84 22.76 -22.51
C GLU A 277 -3.01 23.75 -22.39
N TYR A 278 -3.05 24.75 -23.28
CA TYR A 278 -4.09 25.80 -23.35
C TYR A 278 -4.40 26.60 -22.08
N ILE A 279 -3.56 26.57 -21.03
CA ILE A 279 -3.89 27.21 -19.74
C ILE A 279 -4.25 28.70 -19.86
N GLU A 280 -3.50 29.47 -20.64
CA GLU A 280 -3.76 30.90 -20.82
C GLU A 280 -5.10 31.16 -21.53
N GLN A 281 -5.47 30.32 -22.50
CA GLN A 281 -6.75 30.45 -23.21
C GLN A 281 -7.92 30.10 -22.28
N LEU A 282 -7.78 29.04 -21.48
CA LEU A 282 -8.79 28.63 -20.49
C LEU A 282 -9.04 29.73 -19.45
N ILE A 283 -7.97 30.32 -18.89
CA ILE A 283 -8.07 31.41 -17.90
C ILE A 283 -8.83 32.61 -18.49
N ASN A 284 -8.53 32.99 -19.73
CA ASN A 284 -9.14 34.13 -20.40
C ASN A 284 -10.60 33.88 -20.80
N ASP A 285 -10.92 32.67 -21.24
CA ASP A 285 -12.25 32.31 -21.74
C ASP A 285 -13.26 32.03 -20.62
N PHE A 286 -12.79 31.72 -19.41
CA PHE A 286 -13.61 31.38 -18.25
C PHE A 286 -13.26 32.23 -17.02
N PRO A 287 -13.55 33.55 -17.05
CA PRO A 287 -13.30 34.44 -15.91
C PRO A 287 -14.10 34.06 -14.65
N GLU A 288 -15.16 33.26 -14.79
CA GLU A 288 -15.97 32.76 -13.68
C GLU A 288 -15.40 31.51 -12.99
N ILE A 289 -14.36 30.87 -13.55
CA ILE A 289 -13.69 29.71 -12.94
C ILE A 289 -12.44 30.19 -12.21
N THR A 290 -12.27 29.78 -10.96
CA THR A 290 -10.98 29.93 -10.25
C THR A 290 -10.06 28.78 -10.62
N PHE A 291 -8.90 29.08 -11.20
CA PHE A 291 -7.90 28.10 -11.61
C PHE A 291 -6.83 27.95 -10.54
N HIS A 292 -6.85 26.83 -9.82
CA HIS A 292 -5.83 26.42 -8.88
C HIS A 292 -4.73 25.65 -9.61
N ILE A 293 -3.56 26.25 -9.76
CA ILE A 293 -2.41 25.62 -10.41
C ILE A 293 -1.40 25.26 -9.32
N ALA A 294 -1.20 23.96 -9.09
CA ALA A 294 -0.31 23.45 -8.06
C ALA A 294 0.94 22.82 -8.66
N ALA A 295 2.11 23.17 -8.14
CA ALA A 295 3.37 22.60 -8.54
C ALA A 295 4.02 21.81 -7.39
N SER A 296 4.56 20.63 -7.69
CA SER A 296 5.39 19.89 -6.73
C SER A 296 6.76 20.56 -6.50
N THR A 297 7.18 21.40 -7.45
CA THR A 297 8.44 22.13 -7.50
C THR A 297 8.22 23.63 -7.30
N ILE A 298 9.32 24.39 -7.26
CA ILE A 298 9.25 25.83 -7.46
C ILE A 298 8.70 26.13 -8.87
N MET A 299 7.94 27.22 -9.00
CA MET A 299 7.37 27.63 -10.28
C MET A 299 8.34 28.52 -11.07
N SER A 300 8.35 28.36 -12.39
CA SER A 300 9.12 29.22 -13.29
C SER A 300 8.45 30.60 -13.46
N ASP A 301 9.17 31.55 -14.04
CA ASP A 301 8.65 32.86 -14.43
C ASP A 301 7.46 32.75 -15.41
N LYS A 302 7.37 31.66 -16.16
CA LYS A 302 6.22 31.42 -17.07
C LYS A 302 4.94 31.16 -16.27
N LEU A 303 4.97 30.27 -15.28
CA LEU A 303 3.80 30.00 -14.45
C LEU A 303 3.46 31.15 -13.50
N THR A 304 4.47 31.75 -12.86
CA THR A 304 4.23 32.86 -11.91
C THR A 304 3.59 34.09 -12.55
N ARG A 305 3.82 34.31 -13.85
CA ARG A 305 3.12 35.37 -14.60
C ARG A 305 1.62 35.18 -14.72
N LEU A 306 1.09 33.97 -14.53
CA LEU A 306 -0.36 33.73 -14.56
C LEU A 306 -1.10 34.37 -13.38
N ASP A 307 -0.39 34.66 -12.28
CA ASP A 307 -0.91 35.35 -11.09
C ASP A 307 -1.42 36.78 -11.37
N ILE A 308 -1.10 37.33 -12.55
CA ILE A 308 -1.68 38.60 -13.02
C ILE A 308 -3.20 38.53 -13.21
N ASN A 309 -3.75 37.32 -13.36
CA ASN A 309 -5.17 37.11 -13.57
C ASN A 309 -5.88 36.89 -12.24
N ASN A 310 -6.95 37.65 -11.99
CA ASN A 310 -7.70 37.58 -10.72
C ASN A 310 -8.38 36.22 -10.46
N ASN A 311 -8.52 35.39 -11.48
CA ASN A 311 -9.14 34.07 -11.42
C ASN A 311 -8.11 32.93 -11.38
N VAL A 312 -6.87 33.21 -10.97
CA VAL A 312 -5.79 32.22 -10.83
C VAL A 312 -5.26 32.23 -9.40
N GLU A 313 -5.02 31.05 -8.85
CA GLU A 313 -4.29 30.86 -7.59
C GLU A 313 -3.14 29.87 -7.79
N LEU A 314 -1.92 30.30 -7.47
CA LEU A 314 -0.70 29.51 -7.66
C LEU A 314 -0.22 28.88 -6.34
N TYR A 315 0.15 27.60 -6.41
CA TYR A 315 0.64 26.83 -5.27
C TYR A 315 2.00 26.19 -5.55
N PRO A 316 3.12 26.94 -5.45
CA PRO A 316 4.46 26.38 -5.59
C PRO A 316 4.79 25.48 -4.40
N CYS A 317 5.58 24.42 -4.63
CA CYS A 317 6.01 23.46 -3.61
C CYS A 317 4.84 22.94 -2.73
N ILE A 318 3.77 22.47 -3.38
CA ILE A 318 2.53 22.11 -2.68
C ILE A 318 2.75 21.02 -1.62
N THR A 319 2.18 21.23 -0.43
CA THR A 319 2.20 20.25 0.66
C THR A 319 1.12 19.19 0.47
N GLU A 320 1.29 18.00 1.07
CA GLU A 320 0.26 16.96 1.05
C GLU A 320 -1.08 17.44 1.62
N GLN A 321 -1.05 18.22 2.69
CA GLN A 321 -2.26 18.76 3.31
C GLN A 321 -3.00 19.71 2.36
N LYS A 322 -2.27 20.65 1.73
CA LYS A 322 -2.89 21.59 0.78
C LYS A 322 -3.39 20.89 -0.47
N ARG A 323 -2.67 19.86 -0.94
CA ARG A 323 -3.12 19.02 -2.06
C ARG A 323 -4.46 18.35 -1.76
N LYS A 324 -4.62 17.73 -0.58
CA LYS A 324 -5.90 17.13 -0.15
C LYS A 324 -7.02 18.15 -0.09
N GLU A 325 -6.75 19.32 0.49
CA GLU A 325 -7.71 20.44 0.54
C GLU A 325 -8.18 20.83 -0.87
N LEU A 326 -7.28 20.94 -1.85
CA LEU A 326 -7.67 21.31 -3.23
C LEU A 326 -8.53 20.26 -3.91
N PHE A 327 -8.22 18.96 -3.74
CA PHE A 327 -9.08 17.88 -4.24
C PHE A 327 -10.46 17.87 -3.56
N GLU A 328 -10.51 18.15 -2.26
CA GLU A 328 -11.77 18.29 -1.51
C GLU A 328 -12.53 19.57 -1.84
N ARG A 329 -11.91 20.58 -2.47
CA ARG A 329 -12.54 21.88 -2.72
C ARG A 329 -13.09 22.00 -4.14
N CYS A 330 -12.30 21.58 -5.11
CA CYS A 330 -12.54 21.80 -6.53
C CYS A 330 -13.63 20.89 -7.11
N ASP A 331 -14.27 21.31 -8.21
CA ASP A 331 -15.28 20.53 -8.93
C ASP A 331 -14.81 20.02 -10.30
N ILE A 332 -13.68 20.55 -10.79
CA ILE A 332 -13.08 20.19 -12.08
C ILE A 332 -11.60 19.89 -11.89
N TYR A 333 -11.12 18.80 -12.50
CA TYR A 333 -9.70 18.52 -12.66
C TYR A 333 -9.33 18.60 -14.14
N LEU A 334 -8.39 19.49 -14.46
CA LEU A 334 -7.90 19.68 -15.81
C LEU A 334 -6.54 18.98 -15.92
N ASP A 335 -6.53 17.83 -16.59
CA ASP A 335 -5.31 17.07 -16.89
C ASP A 335 -4.66 17.62 -18.16
N ILE A 336 -4.15 18.84 -18.03
CA ILE A 336 -3.47 19.61 -19.08
C ILE A 336 -1.97 19.72 -18.81
N ASN A 337 -1.48 19.01 -17.79
CA ASN A 337 -0.06 18.93 -17.50
C ASN A 337 0.64 18.08 -18.56
N HIS A 338 1.75 18.57 -19.10
CA HIS A 338 2.64 17.73 -19.90
C HIS A 338 3.54 16.84 -19.02
N TYR A 339 4.14 15.83 -19.64
CA TYR A 339 5.05 14.87 -19.01
C TYR A 339 4.33 13.79 -18.18
N ARG A 340 4.64 13.68 -16.89
CA ARG A 340 4.24 12.54 -16.06
C ARG A 340 3.11 12.93 -15.11
N GLU A 341 2.22 11.99 -14.83
CA GLU A 341 1.20 12.16 -13.81
C GLU A 341 1.84 12.28 -12.41
N LEU A 342 1.30 13.16 -11.58
CA LEU A 342 1.70 13.33 -10.20
C LEU A 342 0.60 12.85 -9.27
N TYR A 343 0.99 12.11 -8.23
CA TYR A 343 0.12 11.73 -7.12
C TYR A 343 -1.16 10.95 -7.52
N ASN A 344 -1.17 10.26 -8.66
CA ASN A 344 -2.36 9.58 -9.18
C ASN A 344 -3.58 10.54 -9.27
N ALA A 345 -3.31 11.79 -9.65
CA ALA A 345 -4.25 12.90 -9.56
C ALA A 345 -5.55 12.68 -10.33
N VAL A 346 -5.54 11.94 -11.45
CA VAL A 346 -6.76 11.63 -12.20
C VAL A 346 -7.69 10.74 -11.36
N ASN A 347 -7.16 9.69 -10.72
CA ASN A 347 -7.95 8.82 -9.87
C ASN A 347 -8.42 9.56 -8.60
N GLU A 348 -7.56 10.37 -7.98
CA GLU A 348 -7.92 11.19 -6.81
C GLU A 348 -9.05 12.18 -7.15
N ALA A 349 -9.00 12.81 -8.33
CA ALA A 349 -10.06 13.70 -8.82
C ALA A 349 -11.40 12.98 -8.94
N MET A 350 -11.42 11.79 -9.57
CA MET A 350 -12.66 11.01 -9.72
C MET A 350 -13.27 10.60 -8.37
N VAL A 351 -12.42 10.20 -7.43
CA VAL A 351 -12.81 9.82 -6.07
C VAL A 351 -13.41 11.00 -5.27
N ASN A 352 -12.97 12.23 -5.59
CA ASN A 352 -13.51 13.46 -5.03
C ASN A 352 -14.72 14.03 -5.80
N ASN A 353 -15.32 13.25 -6.72
CA ASN A 353 -16.42 13.69 -7.59
C ASN A 353 -16.08 14.95 -8.41
N MET A 354 -14.82 15.11 -8.81
CA MET A 354 -14.41 16.15 -9.76
C MET A 354 -14.60 15.63 -11.18
N ILE A 355 -15.02 16.50 -12.11
CA ILE A 355 -15.03 16.14 -13.53
C ILE A 355 -13.61 16.21 -14.07
N ILE A 356 -13.15 15.11 -14.67
CA ILE A 356 -11.83 15.02 -15.30
C ILE A 356 -11.96 15.33 -16.79
N LEU A 357 -11.15 16.27 -17.29
CA LEU A 357 -11.04 16.63 -18.70
C LEU A 357 -9.56 16.73 -19.09
N ALA A 358 -9.23 16.33 -20.32
CA ALA A 358 -7.85 16.29 -20.79
C ALA A 358 -7.74 16.48 -22.31
N PHE A 359 -6.55 16.80 -22.81
CA PHE A 359 -6.23 16.68 -24.23
C PHE A 359 -5.53 15.35 -24.52
N ASP A 360 -5.58 14.86 -25.76
CA ASP A 360 -4.99 13.58 -26.16
C ASP A 360 -3.47 13.48 -25.93
N ASN A 361 -2.78 14.62 -25.98
CA ASN A 361 -1.35 14.78 -25.73
C ASN A 361 -0.99 14.98 -24.24
N THR A 362 -1.97 15.23 -23.36
CA THR A 362 -1.75 15.40 -21.91
C THR A 362 -2.46 14.36 -21.04
N ALA A 363 -3.45 13.65 -21.58
CA ALA A 363 -4.25 12.69 -20.83
C ALA A 363 -3.38 11.55 -20.29
N HIS A 364 -3.22 11.55 -18.97
CA HIS A 364 -2.66 10.46 -18.19
C HIS A 364 -3.75 9.45 -17.85
N SER A 365 -3.40 8.20 -17.57
CA SER A 365 -4.39 7.21 -17.10
C SER A 365 -5.62 7.11 -18.01
N LYS A 366 -5.40 7.06 -19.33
CA LYS A 366 -6.45 7.22 -20.36
C LYS A 366 -7.64 6.27 -20.15
N GLU A 367 -7.41 5.11 -19.55
CA GLU A 367 -8.43 4.14 -19.16
C GLU A 367 -9.49 4.69 -18.20
N LEU A 368 -9.17 5.70 -17.39
CA LEU A 368 -10.10 6.34 -16.44
C LEU A 368 -11.11 7.27 -17.11
N TYR A 369 -10.85 7.72 -18.34
CA TYR A 369 -11.69 8.67 -19.05
C TYR A 369 -12.83 7.93 -19.78
N PRO A 370 -14.11 8.21 -19.45
CA PRO A 370 -15.20 7.75 -20.28
C PRO A 370 -15.16 8.44 -21.66
N MET A 371 -15.70 7.77 -22.68
CA MET A 371 -15.68 8.25 -24.07
C MET A 371 -16.27 9.66 -24.17
N GLY A 372 -15.43 10.65 -24.53
CA GLY A 372 -15.82 12.06 -24.68
C GLY A 372 -15.08 13.07 -23.80
N ASN A 373 -14.35 12.63 -22.78
CA ASN A 373 -13.64 13.52 -21.85
C ASN A 373 -12.18 13.83 -22.25
N ILE A 374 -11.68 13.18 -23.31
CA ILE A 374 -10.38 13.46 -23.93
C ILE A 374 -10.64 14.18 -25.26
N PHE A 375 -10.06 15.35 -25.43
CA PHE A 375 -10.20 16.19 -26.62
C PHE A 375 -8.94 16.13 -27.48
N GLU A 376 -9.08 16.24 -28.79
CA GLU A 376 -7.92 16.40 -29.68
C GLU A 376 -7.21 17.71 -29.32
N SER A 377 -5.89 17.67 -29.14
CA SER A 377 -5.07 18.86 -28.85
C SER A 377 -5.13 19.93 -29.94
N SER A 378 -5.53 19.59 -31.15
CA SER A 378 -5.81 20.54 -32.23
C SER A 378 -7.16 21.26 -32.11
N ASN A 379 -8.05 20.81 -31.21
CA ASN A 379 -9.45 21.24 -31.12
C ASN A 379 -9.82 21.72 -29.72
N TYR A 380 -9.19 22.83 -29.30
CA TYR A 380 -9.51 23.54 -28.06
C TYR A 380 -11.00 23.93 -27.95
N VAL A 381 -11.64 24.28 -29.07
CA VAL A 381 -13.05 24.73 -29.10
C VAL A 381 -14.00 23.69 -28.49
N LYS A 382 -13.78 22.41 -28.78
CA LYS A 382 -14.63 21.34 -28.24
C LYS A 382 -14.50 21.18 -26.72
N MET A 383 -13.29 21.35 -26.19
CA MET A 383 -13.06 21.37 -24.74
C MET A 383 -13.79 22.57 -24.11
N LYS A 384 -13.64 23.76 -24.69
CA LYS A 384 -14.30 24.98 -24.24
C LYS A 384 -15.82 24.83 -24.19
N GLU A 385 -16.44 24.36 -25.26
CA GLU A 385 -17.89 24.16 -25.30
C GLU A 385 -18.36 23.15 -24.26
N THR A 386 -17.63 22.06 -24.09
CA THR A 386 -17.92 21.05 -23.07
C THR A 386 -17.82 21.61 -21.66
N LEU A 387 -16.72 22.30 -21.35
CA LEU A 387 -16.49 22.91 -20.03
C LEU A 387 -17.57 23.96 -19.71
N LYS A 388 -17.96 24.79 -20.69
CA LYS A 388 -19.06 25.75 -20.54
C LYS A 388 -20.38 25.07 -20.18
N ASN A 389 -20.70 23.96 -20.83
CA ASN A 389 -21.92 23.21 -20.55
C ASN A 389 -21.89 22.56 -19.15
N ILE A 390 -20.73 22.03 -18.74
CA ILE A 390 -20.51 21.43 -17.43
C ILE A 390 -20.74 22.44 -16.30
N ILE A 391 -20.18 23.65 -16.40
CA ILE A 391 -20.28 24.66 -15.34
C ILE A 391 -21.64 25.37 -15.29
N THR A 392 -22.46 25.23 -16.33
CA THR A 392 -23.78 25.90 -16.43
C THR A 392 -24.96 24.96 -16.17
N SER A 393 -24.79 23.65 -16.34
CA SER A 393 -25.88 22.68 -16.23
C SER A 393 -25.56 21.57 -15.23
N GLN A 394 -26.28 21.58 -14.09
CA GLN A 394 -26.21 20.53 -13.08
C GLN A 394 -26.52 19.15 -13.67
N THR A 395 -27.47 19.06 -14.60
CA THR A 395 -27.84 17.81 -15.26
C THR A 395 -26.65 17.24 -16.04
N ILE A 396 -25.98 18.09 -16.83
CA ILE A 396 -24.79 17.67 -17.60
C ILE A 396 -23.66 17.29 -16.64
N PHE A 397 -23.42 18.08 -15.59
CA PHE A 397 -22.42 17.76 -14.58
C PHE A 397 -22.65 16.37 -13.97
N ASN A 398 -23.90 16.08 -13.55
CA ASN A 398 -24.26 14.79 -12.96
C ASN A 398 -24.08 13.63 -13.95
N GLU A 399 -24.44 13.81 -15.22
CA GLU A 399 -24.22 12.79 -16.25
C GLU A 399 -22.73 12.44 -16.41
N TYR A 400 -21.82 13.42 -16.33
CA TYR A 400 -20.38 13.18 -16.38
C TYR A 400 -19.89 12.42 -15.15
N ILE A 401 -20.33 12.83 -13.96
CA ILE A 401 -19.98 12.15 -12.70
C ILE A 401 -20.48 10.71 -12.69
N ASP A 402 -21.70 10.43 -13.15
CA ASP A 402 -22.26 9.08 -13.19
C ASP A 402 -21.46 8.16 -14.13
N ARG A 403 -21.06 8.68 -15.30
CA ARG A 403 -20.20 7.95 -16.25
C ARG A 403 -18.82 7.67 -15.66
N GLN A 404 -18.20 8.67 -15.02
CA GLN A 404 -16.90 8.51 -14.36
C GLN A 404 -16.97 7.49 -13.22
N LYS A 405 -17.98 7.55 -12.36
CA LYS A 405 -18.19 6.59 -11.27
C LYS A 405 -18.35 5.17 -11.79
N LYS A 406 -19.13 4.99 -12.87
CA LYS A 406 -19.29 3.69 -13.51
C LYS A 406 -17.95 3.16 -14.05
N GLN A 407 -17.18 3.99 -14.74
CA GLN A 407 -15.87 3.64 -15.29
C GLN A 407 -14.89 3.24 -14.17
N LEU A 408 -14.76 4.07 -13.13
CA LEU A 408 -13.87 3.81 -12.00
C LEU A 408 -14.26 2.53 -11.27
N LYS A 409 -15.55 2.31 -11.02
CA LYS A 409 -16.05 1.08 -10.38
C LYS A 409 -15.71 -0.16 -11.20
N GLN A 410 -15.88 -0.12 -12.52
CA GLN A 410 -15.56 -1.23 -13.41
C GLN A 410 -14.07 -1.57 -13.40
N LEU A 411 -13.21 -0.55 -13.49
CA LEU A 411 -11.76 -0.73 -13.44
C LEU A 411 -11.28 -1.25 -12.08
N ALA A 412 -11.77 -0.65 -10.99
CA ALA A 412 -11.47 -1.09 -9.63
C ALA A 412 -11.89 -2.55 -9.40
N ALA A 413 -13.10 -2.92 -9.83
CA ALA A 413 -13.60 -4.29 -9.73
C ALA A 413 -12.74 -5.28 -10.53
N LYS A 414 -12.37 -4.93 -11.78
CA LYS A 414 -11.53 -5.79 -12.63
C LYS A 414 -10.19 -6.11 -11.97
N VAL A 415 -9.58 -5.14 -11.30
CA VAL A 415 -8.29 -5.33 -10.64
C VAL A 415 -8.43 -6.24 -9.43
N VAL A 416 -9.48 -6.04 -8.61
CA VAL A 416 -9.79 -6.90 -7.45
C VAL A 416 -10.05 -8.35 -7.89
N MET A 417 -10.82 -8.54 -8.96
CA MET A 417 -11.14 -9.85 -9.56
C MET A 417 -9.90 -10.56 -10.13
N GLY A 418 -8.99 -9.82 -10.77
CA GLY A 418 -7.94 -10.41 -11.59
C GLY A 418 -8.49 -11.00 -12.88
N ASP A 419 -7.71 -11.87 -13.55
CA ASP A 419 -8.12 -12.50 -14.83
C ASP A 419 -9.15 -13.62 -14.64
N THR A 420 -9.98 -13.56 -13.59
CA THR A 420 -11.15 -14.45 -13.52
C THR A 420 -12.06 -14.13 -14.70
N ASP A 421 -12.42 -15.16 -15.47
CA ASP A 421 -13.21 -15.13 -16.71
C ASP A 421 -14.18 -13.95 -16.79
N GLU A 422 -14.17 -13.25 -17.94
CA GLU A 422 -14.98 -12.09 -18.35
C GLU A 422 -16.50 -12.38 -18.42
N SER A 423 -17.04 -13.23 -17.55
CA SER A 423 -18.41 -13.72 -17.53
C SER A 423 -19.25 -13.22 -16.35
N ILE A 424 -19.04 -11.95 -15.93
CA ILE A 424 -19.95 -11.24 -15.00
C ILE A 424 -20.32 -9.88 -15.57
#